data_AF-A0A1A9WWJ6-F1
#
_entry.id   AF-A0A1A9WWJ6-F1
#
_cell.length_a   1.000
_cell.length_b   1.000
_cell.length_c   1.000
_cell.angle_alpha   90.00
_cell.angle_beta   90.00
_cell.angle_gamma   90.00
#
_symmetry.space_group_name_H-M   'P 1'
#
loop_
_entity.id
_entity.type
_entity.pdbx_description
1 polymer ?
#
loop_
_entity_poly.entity_id
_entity_poly.type
_entity_poly.pdbx_seq_one_letter_code
_entity_poly.pdbx_strand_id
1 'polypeptide(L)'
;MPPIYQFDDYDKCLSKTQSNYCIVYAQIEANLSLPLWNQIDLYSKESNHHFRHDRLHFGVCVENCKILLESLTAYEQQQLYDKRIEKNEITEYQAEVFKDEISEQNFDFQQLLGKCLNYRFKAEYNLTLKTNINYCDSNGKTKKTDNFDIISYSILAGFAFLNLLSSLYDYYLRCQRPLNKQTYDFYKIEQNNSVHRLLTSFSIYRNYYRLMSPVTNSTNKRLRFLCGYRALFVILNLFGHCVMFYTAVHIENTQFFENYFHRPVMTIFQNGPVITQVFFLLCGFVLKMKFNEFRLITPQTNYKKCFGIFTKVITLRYLRLIPSLGIFILFNVSVLPYLGDGPFWRHITEPERVFCRENWWHNILMINNYFMHETVSYSYNFISSIDI
;
A
#
# COMPACT_ATOMS: atom_id res chain seq x y z
N MET A 1 -9.52 3.19 -29.64
CA MET A 1 -9.32 4.32 -28.71
C MET A 1 -7.84 4.36 -28.36
N PRO A 2 -7.28 5.53 -28.02
CA PRO A 2 -5.91 5.60 -27.53
C PRO A 2 -5.71 4.71 -26.30
N PRO A 3 -4.55 4.06 -26.13
CA PRO A 3 -4.26 3.30 -24.93
C PRO A 3 -4.18 4.24 -23.71
N ILE A 4 -4.73 3.82 -22.57
CA ILE A 4 -4.70 4.61 -21.32
C ILE A 4 -3.27 4.77 -20.79
N TYR A 5 -2.44 3.75 -20.96
CA TYR A 5 -1.05 3.72 -20.49
C TYR A 5 -0.11 3.52 -21.68
N GLN A 6 0.79 4.46 -21.90
CA GLN A 6 1.79 4.38 -22.97
C GLN A 6 3.17 4.78 -22.45
N PHE A 7 4.04 3.78 -22.27
CA PHE A 7 5.35 3.95 -21.66
C PHE A 7 6.47 3.59 -22.64
N ASP A 8 7.40 4.53 -22.83
CA ASP A 8 8.69 4.26 -23.45
C ASP A 8 9.47 3.24 -22.59
N ASP A 9 10.44 2.56 -23.19
CA ASP A 9 11.31 1.63 -22.48
C ASP A 9 12.17 2.38 -21.43
N TYR A 10 11.83 2.17 -20.15
CA TYR A 10 12.42 2.85 -19.01
C TYR A 10 13.92 2.55 -18.87
N ASP A 11 14.29 1.27 -18.86
CA ASP A 11 15.67 0.83 -18.67
C ASP A 11 16.54 1.27 -19.84
N LYS A 12 16.02 1.15 -21.06
CA LYS A 12 16.71 1.63 -22.26
C LYS A 12 16.87 3.14 -22.24
N CYS A 13 15.89 3.89 -21.74
CA CYS A 13 16.03 5.34 -21.62
C CYS A 13 17.16 5.70 -20.65
N LEU A 14 17.13 5.17 -19.43
CA LEU A 14 18.08 5.51 -18.37
C LEU A 14 19.48 4.90 -18.54
N SER A 15 19.64 3.93 -19.44
CA SER A 15 20.96 3.43 -19.84
C SER A 15 21.83 4.48 -20.54
N LYS A 16 21.22 5.55 -21.10
CA LYS A 16 21.94 6.64 -21.77
C LYS A 16 22.55 7.59 -20.73
N THR A 17 23.67 8.23 -21.07
CA THR A 17 24.30 9.24 -20.20
C THR A 17 23.45 10.51 -20.17
N GLN A 18 23.12 11.02 -18.97
CA GLN A 18 22.34 12.25 -18.75
C GLN A 18 20.91 12.23 -19.32
N SER A 19 20.28 11.06 -19.40
CA SER A 19 18.87 10.92 -19.77
C SER A 19 17.93 11.10 -18.59
N ASN A 20 16.77 11.70 -18.87
CA ASN A 20 15.65 11.77 -17.93
C ASN A 20 14.45 11.00 -18.48
N TYR A 21 13.71 10.36 -17.58
CA TYR A 21 12.46 9.68 -17.88
C TYR A 21 11.34 10.31 -17.04
N CYS A 22 10.29 10.81 -17.68
CA CYS A 22 9.22 11.53 -17.00
C CYS A 22 7.88 10.80 -17.12
N ILE A 23 7.14 10.75 -16.01
CA ILE A 23 5.75 10.34 -15.99
C ILE A 23 4.87 11.57 -16.18
N VAL A 24 4.01 11.52 -17.20
CA VAL A 24 3.13 12.62 -17.60
C VAL A 24 1.69 12.15 -17.53
N TYR A 25 0.89 12.84 -16.73
CA TYR A 25 -0.55 12.71 -16.77
C TYR A 25 -1.11 13.62 -17.87
N ALA A 26 -2.01 13.09 -18.69
CA ALA A 26 -2.59 13.82 -19.80
C ALA A 26 -4.11 13.65 -19.82
N GLN A 27 -4.80 14.69 -20.27
CA GLN A 27 -6.23 14.67 -20.48
C GLN A 27 -6.53 15.10 -21.92
N ILE A 28 -7.36 14.32 -22.60
CA ILE A 28 -7.82 14.65 -23.94
C ILE A 28 -8.70 15.90 -23.87
N GLU A 29 -8.40 16.91 -24.70
CA GLU A 29 -9.22 18.11 -24.78
C GLU A 29 -10.51 17.81 -25.56
N ALA A 30 -11.63 18.21 -24.98
CA ALA A 30 -12.94 17.91 -25.54
C ALA A 30 -13.13 18.58 -26.91
N ASN A 31 -13.50 17.79 -27.91
CA ASN A 31 -13.81 18.29 -29.24
C ASN A 31 -15.01 17.55 -29.83
N LEU A 32 -16.21 18.14 -29.67
CA LEU A 32 -17.47 17.57 -30.12
C LEU A 32 -17.56 17.36 -31.64
N SER A 33 -16.71 18.04 -32.41
CA SER A 33 -16.66 17.91 -33.87
C SER A 33 -15.99 16.60 -34.31
N LEU A 34 -15.24 15.94 -33.42
CA LEU A 34 -14.50 14.72 -33.75
C LEU A 34 -15.27 13.47 -33.29
N PRO A 35 -15.59 12.53 -34.21
CA PRO A 35 -16.32 11.30 -33.85
C PRO A 35 -15.61 10.47 -32.77
N LEU A 36 -14.28 10.42 -32.81
CA LEU A 36 -13.48 9.66 -31.84
C LEU A 36 -13.64 10.21 -30.41
N TRP A 37 -13.67 11.54 -30.23
CA TRP A 37 -13.91 12.14 -28.92
C TRP A 37 -15.29 11.75 -28.39
N ASN A 38 -16.33 11.82 -29.23
CA ASN A 38 -17.69 11.47 -28.81
C ASN A 38 -17.81 10.00 -28.39
N GLN A 39 -17.09 9.09 -29.04
CA GLN A 39 -17.01 7.69 -28.63
C GLN A 39 -16.31 7.53 -27.27
N ILE A 40 -15.18 8.21 -27.07
CA ILE A 40 -14.43 8.19 -25.81
C ILE A 40 -15.30 8.72 -24.67
N ASP A 41 -15.96 9.88 -24.85
CA ASP A 41 -16.83 10.49 -23.85
C ASP A 41 -18.03 9.59 -23.51
N LEU A 42 -18.67 8.99 -24.52
CA LEU A 42 -19.79 8.08 -24.29
C LEU A 42 -19.35 6.82 -23.52
N TYR A 43 -18.25 6.19 -23.94
CA TYR A 43 -17.75 4.97 -23.31
C TYR A 43 -17.32 5.22 -21.86
N SER A 44 -16.66 6.36 -21.62
CA SER A 44 -16.14 6.79 -20.31
C SER A 44 -17.20 7.33 -19.34
N LYS A 45 -18.49 7.35 -19.73
CA LYS A 45 -19.60 7.75 -18.82
C LYS A 45 -20.00 6.63 -17.86
N GLU A 46 -19.75 5.37 -18.20
CA GLU A 46 -20.07 4.23 -17.34
C GLU A 46 -18.92 3.92 -16.36
N SER A 47 -18.80 4.73 -15.32
CA SER A 47 -17.67 4.67 -14.37
C SER A 47 -17.61 3.41 -13.49
N ASN A 48 -18.66 2.59 -13.47
CA ASN A 48 -18.69 1.36 -12.67
C ASN A 48 -17.93 0.20 -13.32
N HIS A 49 -17.84 0.20 -14.66
CA HIS A 49 -17.27 -0.90 -15.42
C HIS A 49 -16.16 -0.45 -16.38
N HIS A 50 -16.18 0.81 -16.80
CA HIS A 50 -15.19 1.35 -17.75
C HIS A 50 -14.26 2.35 -17.06
N PHE A 51 -13.00 2.31 -17.46
CA PHE A 51 -12.04 3.34 -17.13
C PHE A 51 -12.37 4.63 -17.88
N ARG A 52 -11.82 5.74 -17.41
CA ARG A 52 -11.91 7.03 -18.10
C ARG A 52 -10.88 7.09 -19.24
N HIS A 53 -11.30 6.79 -20.46
CA HIS A 53 -10.42 6.76 -21.66
C HIS A 53 -10.01 8.16 -22.15
N ASP A 54 -10.50 9.22 -21.52
CA ASP A 54 -10.02 10.60 -21.72
C ASP A 54 -8.83 10.97 -20.83
N ARG A 55 -8.48 10.10 -19.87
CA ARG A 55 -7.36 10.28 -18.93
C ARG A 55 -6.26 9.30 -19.28
N LEU A 56 -5.12 9.82 -19.68
CA LEU A 56 -4.00 9.06 -20.21
C LEU A 56 -2.75 9.27 -19.35
N HIS A 57 -1.90 8.26 -19.34
CA HIS A 57 -0.63 8.27 -18.62
C HIS A 57 0.48 7.90 -19.58
N PHE A 58 1.45 8.80 -19.68
CA PHE A 58 2.62 8.63 -20.52
C PHE A 58 3.87 8.50 -19.68
N GLY A 59 4.82 7.75 -20.20
CA GLY A 59 6.13 7.52 -19.62
C GLY A 59 7.10 7.79 -20.74
N VAL A 60 7.81 8.91 -20.64
CA VAL A 60 8.47 9.52 -21.80
C VAL A 60 9.94 9.65 -21.54
N CYS A 61 10.74 9.10 -22.44
CA CYS A 61 12.15 9.39 -22.48
C CYS A 61 12.38 10.79 -23.04
N VAL A 62 12.79 11.73 -22.19
CA VAL A 62 12.90 13.15 -22.53
C VAL A 62 13.80 13.37 -23.74
N GLU A 63 14.88 12.59 -23.85
CA GLU A 63 15.84 12.69 -24.95
C GLU A 63 15.23 12.34 -26.32
N ASN A 64 14.32 11.37 -26.37
CA ASN A 64 13.62 11.02 -27.60
C ASN A 64 12.70 12.18 -28.06
N CYS A 65 12.13 12.91 -27.11
CA CYS A 65 11.32 14.10 -27.42
C CYS A 65 12.16 15.28 -27.88
N LYS A 66 13.36 15.48 -27.34
CA LYS A 66 14.29 16.51 -27.83
C LYS A 66 14.65 16.26 -29.29
N ILE A 67 15.12 15.05 -29.60
CA ILE A 67 15.50 14.65 -30.98
C ILE A 67 14.32 14.86 -31.95
N LEU A 68 13.11 14.48 -31.53
CA LEU A 68 11.92 14.68 -32.34
C LEU A 68 11.64 16.16 -32.61
N LEU A 69 11.65 17.00 -31.58
CA LEU A 69 11.35 18.41 -31.74
C LEU A 69 12.44 19.12 -32.53
N GLU A 70 13.72 18.80 -32.32
CA GLU A 70 14.85 19.32 -33.11
C GLU A 70 14.75 19.01 -34.60
N SER A 71 14.06 17.93 -34.98
CA SER A 71 13.80 17.59 -36.39
C SER A 71 12.72 18.46 -37.05
N LEU A 72 11.95 19.22 -36.27
CA LEU A 72 10.88 20.11 -36.74
C LEU A 72 11.37 21.54 -36.96
N THR A 73 10.72 22.26 -37.86
CA THR A 73 10.99 23.69 -38.06
C THR A 73 10.54 24.52 -36.85
N ALA A 74 11.17 25.67 -36.64
CA ALA A 74 10.79 26.59 -35.55
C ALA A 74 9.32 27.03 -35.63
N TYR A 75 8.78 27.17 -36.85
CA TYR A 75 7.37 27.50 -37.06
C TYR A 75 6.44 26.38 -36.59
N GLU A 76 6.74 25.14 -36.97
CA GLU A 76 5.97 23.98 -36.50
C GLU A 76 6.02 23.85 -34.99
N GLN A 77 7.20 23.99 -34.38
CA GLN A 77 7.36 23.94 -32.92
C GLN A 77 6.57 25.02 -32.18
N GLN A 78 6.39 26.20 -32.78
CA GLN A 78 5.63 27.30 -32.16
C GLN A 78 4.12 27.07 -32.24
N GLN A 79 3.63 26.31 -33.23
CA GLN A 79 2.22 25.98 -33.37
C GLN A 79 1.76 24.78 -32.54
N LEU A 80 2.71 24.03 -31.94
CA LEU A 80 2.37 22.87 -31.13
C LEU A 80 1.63 23.28 -29.86
N TYR A 81 0.50 22.61 -29.62
CA TYR A 81 -0.29 22.73 -28.41
C TYR A 81 0.48 22.19 -27.21
N ASP A 82 0.53 22.94 -26.12
CA ASP A 82 1.31 22.61 -24.91
C ASP A 82 0.59 23.01 -23.61
N LYS A 83 -0.74 23.19 -23.65
CA LYS A 83 -1.48 23.63 -22.46
C LYS A 83 -1.39 22.63 -21.32
N ARG A 84 -1.32 23.18 -20.10
CA ARG A 84 -1.36 22.41 -18.86
C ARG A 84 -2.79 22.08 -18.46
N ILE A 85 -2.95 21.00 -17.69
CA ILE A 85 -4.21 20.67 -17.03
C ILE A 85 -4.44 21.68 -15.91
N GLU A 86 -5.68 22.17 -15.79
CA GLU A 86 -6.08 23.05 -14.68
C GLU A 86 -6.03 22.29 -13.34
N LYS A 87 -5.90 23.02 -12.23
CA LYS A 87 -5.89 22.42 -10.90
C LYS A 87 -7.23 21.71 -10.65
N ASN A 88 -7.15 20.45 -10.26
CA ASN A 88 -8.27 19.61 -9.89
C ASN A 88 -7.79 18.60 -8.83
N GLU A 89 -8.73 17.83 -8.27
CA GLU A 89 -8.46 16.85 -7.22
C GLU A 89 -7.33 15.86 -7.58
N ILE A 90 -7.24 15.43 -8.84
CA ILE A 90 -6.22 14.46 -9.29
C ILE A 90 -4.84 15.12 -9.39
N THR A 91 -4.77 16.31 -10.00
CA THR A 91 -3.49 17.03 -10.15
C THR A 91 -2.97 17.52 -8.81
N GLU A 92 -3.86 17.88 -7.87
CA GLU A 92 -3.51 18.21 -6.49
C GLU A 92 -3.00 16.98 -5.72
N TYR A 93 -3.71 15.85 -5.83
CA TYR A 93 -3.25 14.58 -5.26
C TYR A 93 -1.85 14.18 -5.78
N GLN A 94 -1.63 14.26 -7.10
CA GLN A 94 -0.33 13.92 -7.70
C GLN A 94 0.77 14.89 -7.25
N ALA A 95 0.46 16.18 -7.17
CA ALA A 95 1.38 17.19 -6.68
C ALA A 95 1.77 16.93 -5.20
N GLU A 96 0.82 16.47 -4.38
CA GLU A 96 1.07 16.13 -2.98
C GLU A 96 1.96 14.88 -2.84
N VAL A 97 1.67 13.83 -3.61
CA VAL A 97 2.47 12.58 -3.63
C VAL A 97 3.92 12.84 -4.04
N PHE A 98 4.14 13.66 -5.06
CA PHE A 98 5.48 13.86 -5.65
C PHE A 98 6.10 15.21 -5.28
N LYS A 99 5.62 15.87 -4.22
CA LYS A 99 6.06 17.22 -3.82
C LYS A 99 7.57 17.36 -3.63
N ASP A 100 8.23 16.33 -3.10
CA ASP A 100 9.68 16.33 -2.84
C ASP A 100 10.51 16.11 -4.13
N GLU A 101 9.87 15.77 -5.25
CA GLU A 101 10.51 15.50 -6.54
C GLU A 101 10.31 16.60 -7.59
N ILE A 102 9.50 17.61 -7.27
CA ILE A 102 9.27 18.76 -8.15
C ILE A 102 10.52 19.65 -8.13
N SER A 103 11.42 19.41 -9.09
CA SER A 103 12.61 20.24 -9.30
C SER A 103 12.36 21.36 -10.30
N GLU A 104 13.15 22.44 -10.26
CA GLU A 104 13.12 23.51 -11.28
C GLU A 104 13.26 22.96 -12.71
N GLN A 105 14.04 21.88 -12.91
CA GLN A 105 14.20 21.20 -14.21
C GLN A 105 12.90 20.59 -14.74
N ASN A 106 11.93 20.25 -13.87
CA ASN A 106 10.64 19.71 -14.33
C ASN A 106 9.81 20.79 -15.06
N PHE A 107 10.03 22.08 -14.75
CA PHE A 107 9.33 23.18 -15.44
C PHE A 107 9.79 23.32 -16.89
N ASP A 108 11.08 23.14 -17.15
CA ASP A 108 11.64 23.19 -18.51
C ASP A 108 11.11 22.02 -19.37
N PHE A 109 11.00 20.83 -18.78
CA PHE A 109 10.46 19.66 -19.48
C PHE A 109 8.96 19.74 -19.74
N GLN A 110 8.21 20.51 -18.96
CA GLN A 110 6.75 20.58 -19.11
C GLN A 110 6.33 21.06 -20.50
N GLN A 111 6.98 22.11 -21.02
CA GLN A 111 6.66 22.60 -22.36
C GLN A 111 7.13 21.63 -23.44
N LEU A 112 8.36 21.13 -23.31
CA LEU A 112 8.96 20.19 -24.25
C LEU A 112 8.10 18.92 -24.42
N LEU A 113 7.72 18.29 -23.29
CA LEU A 113 6.92 17.06 -23.30
C LEU A 113 5.49 17.33 -23.78
N GLY A 114 4.89 18.46 -23.40
CA GLY A 114 3.58 18.86 -23.88
C GLY A 114 3.53 18.95 -25.41
N LYS A 115 4.52 19.62 -26.02
CA LYS A 115 4.64 19.74 -27.49
C LYS A 115 4.90 18.41 -28.17
N CYS A 116 5.87 17.64 -27.65
CA CYS A 116 6.24 16.33 -28.20
C CYS A 116 5.05 15.36 -28.20
N LEU A 117 4.34 15.25 -27.08
CA LEU A 117 3.18 14.39 -26.94
C LEU A 117 2.04 14.84 -27.84
N ASN A 118 1.73 16.14 -27.90
CA ASN A 118 0.69 16.65 -28.79
C ASN A 118 1.02 16.42 -30.27
N TYR A 119 2.28 16.55 -30.69
CA TYR A 119 2.69 16.25 -32.07
C TYR A 119 2.39 14.79 -32.44
N ARG A 120 2.85 13.84 -31.61
CA ARG A 120 2.61 12.40 -31.83
C ARG A 120 1.13 12.06 -31.78
N PHE A 121 0.43 12.55 -30.75
CA PHE A 121 -0.97 12.21 -30.51
C PHE A 121 -1.91 12.80 -31.56
N LYS A 122 -1.62 14.01 -32.06
CA LYS A 122 -2.38 14.61 -33.15
C LYS A 122 -2.13 13.88 -34.47
N ALA A 123 -0.91 13.43 -34.73
CA ALA A 123 -0.58 12.66 -35.93
C ALA A 123 -1.32 11.31 -35.96
N GLU A 124 -1.47 10.65 -34.82
CA GLU A 124 -2.07 9.31 -34.73
C GLU A 124 -3.62 9.35 -34.57
N TYR A 125 -4.14 10.25 -33.75
CA TYR A 125 -5.56 10.26 -33.37
C TYR A 125 -6.33 11.53 -33.76
N ASN A 126 -5.64 12.55 -34.29
CA ASN A 126 -6.21 13.87 -34.60
C ASN A 126 -6.89 14.55 -33.38
N LEU A 127 -6.38 14.29 -32.18
CA LEU A 127 -6.85 14.86 -30.92
C LEU A 127 -5.74 15.68 -30.25
N THR A 128 -6.11 16.55 -29.30
CA THR A 128 -5.18 17.37 -28.51
C THR A 128 -5.18 16.95 -27.04
N LEU A 129 -4.04 17.16 -26.37
CA LEU A 129 -3.80 16.76 -24.99
C LEU A 129 -3.42 17.97 -24.13
N LYS A 130 -4.11 18.13 -23.00
CA LYS A 130 -3.58 18.92 -21.88
C LYS A 130 -2.69 18.01 -21.05
N THR A 131 -1.51 18.48 -20.64
CA THR A 131 -0.51 17.64 -19.96
C THR A 131 -0.06 18.21 -18.63
N ASN A 132 0.34 17.35 -17.70
CA ASN A 132 0.97 17.72 -16.43
C ASN A 132 2.02 16.65 -16.08
N ILE A 133 3.25 17.07 -15.78
CA ILE A 133 4.29 16.15 -15.31
C ILE A 133 4.00 15.80 -13.85
N ASN A 134 4.03 14.50 -13.55
CA ASN A 134 3.94 14.00 -12.18
C ASN A 134 5.32 14.02 -11.52
N TYR A 135 6.27 13.30 -12.11
CA TYR A 135 7.66 13.24 -11.64
C TYR A 135 8.61 12.84 -12.78
N CYS A 136 9.91 13.07 -12.57
CA CYS A 136 10.96 12.70 -13.52
C CYS A 136 12.14 12.04 -12.80
N ASP A 137 12.53 10.88 -13.32
CA ASP A 137 13.68 10.11 -12.88
C ASP A 137 14.90 10.35 -13.76
N SER A 138 16.09 10.19 -13.17
CA SER A 138 17.36 10.34 -13.87
C SER A 138 18.41 9.37 -13.37
N ASN A 139 19.33 8.98 -14.24
CA ASN A 139 20.32 7.94 -13.95
C ASN A 139 21.32 8.28 -12.82
N GLY A 140 21.41 9.56 -12.43
CA GLY A 140 22.30 10.04 -11.37
C GLY A 140 21.58 10.42 -10.07
N LYS A 141 20.25 10.33 -10.01
CA LYS A 141 19.49 10.63 -8.79
C LYS A 141 19.56 9.45 -7.82
N THR A 142 20.41 9.55 -6.81
CA THR A 142 20.34 8.66 -5.66
C THR A 142 19.17 9.08 -4.76
N LYS A 143 18.28 8.14 -4.41
CA LYS A 143 17.25 8.37 -3.38
C LYS A 143 17.94 8.86 -2.09
N LYS A 144 17.56 10.04 -1.62
CA LYS A 144 18.09 10.60 -0.38
C LYS A 144 17.51 9.84 0.81
N THR A 145 18.38 9.42 1.73
CA THR A 145 17.97 8.84 3.02
C THR A 145 17.71 9.95 4.01
N ASP A 146 16.50 10.00 4.55
CA ASP A 146 16.11 11.03 5.51
C ASP A 146 16.29 10.56 6.96
N ASN A 147 16.16 11.49 7.90
CA ASN A 147 16.19 11.18 9.35
C ASN A 147 15.15 10.11 9.73
N PHE A 148 13.97 10.13 9.10
CA PHE A 148 12.93 9.14 9.33
C PHE A 148 13.37 7.72 8.93
N ASP A 149 14.11 7.60 7.82
CA ASP A 149 14.64 6.31 7.36
C ASP A 149 15.67 5.77 8.35
N ILE A 150 16.57 6.64 8.81
CA ILE A 150 17.60 6.28 9.81
C ILE A 150 16.95 5.80 11.12
N ILE A 151 15.93 6.50 11.61
CA ILE A 151 15.18 6.11 12.81
C ILE A 151 14.53 4.74 12.60
N SER A 152 13.87 4.55 11.45
CA SER A 152 13.17 3.30 11.12
C SER A 152 14.13 2.11 11.05
N TYR A 153 15.26 2.27 10.35
CA TYR A 153 16.31 1.24 10.28
C TYR A 153 16.89 0.94 11.66
N SER A 154 17.10 1.96 12.50
CA SER A 154 17.60 1.78 13.86
C SER A 154 16.63 0.96 14.73
N ILE A 155 15.33 1.23 14.63
CA ILE A 155 14.29 0.48 15.35
C ILE A 155 14.24 -0.98 14.87
N LEU A 156 14.19 -1.21 13.56
CA LEU A 156 14.15 -2.55 12.98
C LEU A 156 15.40 -3.37 13.31
N ALA A 157 16.58 -2.75 13.22
CA ALA A 157 17.85 -3.36 13.62
C ALA A 157 17.88 -3.66 15.12
N GLY A 158 17.37 -2.76 15.97
CA GLY A 158 17.22 -2.99 17.40
C GLY A 158 16.33 -4.20 17.72
N PHE A 159 15.19 -4.34 17.04
CA PHE A 159 14.33 -5.52 17.18
C PHE A 159 15.02 -6.81 16.72
N ALA A 160 15.72 -6.80 15.58
CA ALA A 160 16.49 -7.95 15.11
C ALA A 160 17.58 -8.34 16.12
N PHE A 161 18.29 -7.35 16.66
CA PHE A 161 19.32 -7.55 17.67
C PHE A 161 18.77 -8.12 18.98
N LEU A 162 17.62 -7.63 19.46
CA LEU A 162 16.93 -8.17 20.64
C LEU A 162 16.53 -9.63 20.44
N ASN A 163 16.00 -9.99 19.25
CA ASN A 163 15.67 -11.38 18.93
C ASN A 163 16.92 -12.27 18.91
N LEU A 164 18.02 -11.78 18.34
CA LEU A 164 19.29 -12.49 18.31
C LEU A 164 19.84 -12.72 19.73
N LEU A 165 19.98 -11.67 20.53
CA LEU A 165 20.47 -11.76 21.91
C LEU A 165 19.60 -12.67 22.78
N SER A 166 18.28 -12.53 22.68
CA SER A 166 17.33 -13.35 23.43
C SER A 166 17.42 -14.83 23.04
N SER A 167 17.56 -15.12 21.73
CA SER A 167 17.72 -16.48 21.22
C SER A 167 19.07 -17.10 21.63
N LEU A 168 20.16 -16.33 21.60
CA LEU A 168 21.47 -16.76 22.08
C LEU A 168 21.45 -17.03 23.59
N TYR A 169 20.78 -16.19 24.37
CA TYR A 169 20.63 -16.40 25.81
C TYR A 169 19.80 -17.65 26.14
N ASP A 170 18.69 -17.88 25.43
CA ASP A 170 17.87 -19.09 25.60
C ASP A 170 18.64 -20.35 25.18
N TYR A 171 19.49 -20.26 24.15
CA TYR A 171 20.42 -21.32 23.77
C TYR A 171 21.46 -21.59 24.86
N TYR A 172 22.05 -20.54 25.45
CA TYR A 172 22.99 -20.67 26.56
C TYR A 172 22.36 -21.36 27.78
N LEU A 173 21.13 -20.98 28.15
CA LEU A 173 20.38 -21.64 29.23
C LEU A 173 20.11 -23.13 28.94
N ARG A 174 19.92 -23.50 27.67
CA ARG A 174 19.80 -24.90 27.26
C ARG A 174 21.13 -25.65 27.48
N CYS A 175 22.25 -25.06 27.08
CA CYS A 175 23.58 -25.66 27.22
C CYS A 175 24.00 -25.88 28.68
N GLN A 176 23.52 -25.05 29.61
CA GLN A 176 23.77 -25.24 31.04
C GLN A 176 23.03 -26.45 31.66
N ARG A 177 22.02 -27.01 30.98
CA ARG A 177 21.31 -28.19 31.47
C ARG A 177 22.11 -29.47 31.21
N PRO A 178 21.99 -30.49 32.07
CA PRO A 178 22.64 -31.79 31.85
C PRO A 178 22.22 -32.38 30.50
N LEU A 179 23.14 -33.08 29.82
CA LEU A 179 22.98 -33.58 28.44
C LEU A 179 21.62 -34.25 28.18
N ASN A 180 21.15 -35.06 29.13
CA ASN A 180 19.87 -35.79 29.04
C ASN A 180 18.62 -34.89 28.99
N LYS A 181 18.74 -33.61 29.39
CA LYS A 181 17.66 -32.61 29.41
C LYS A 181 17.82 -31.54 28.32
N GLN A 182 18.80 -31.68 27.42
CA GLN A 182 19.01 -30.78 26.28
C GLN A 182 18.10 -31.13 25.08
N THR A 183 16.86 -31.51 25.34
CA THR A 183 15.89 -31.85 24.29
C THR A 183 15.16 -30.61 23.78
N TYR A 184 14.53 -30.71 22.59
CA TYR A 184 13.71 -29.63 22.04
C TYR A 184 12.54 -29.22 22.94
N ASP A 185 12.09 -30.11 23.84
CA ASP A 185 11.05 -29.82 24.83
C ASP A 185 11.44 -28.70 25.80
N PHE A 186 12.73 -28.39 25.94
CA PHE A 186 13.22 -27.23 26.69
C PHE A 186 12.52 -25.92 26.28
N TYR A 187 12.32 -25.71 24.98
CA TYR A 187 11.73 -24.47 24.47
C TYR A 187 10.21 -24.41 24.66
N LYS A 188 9.56 -25.54 24.95
CA LYS A 188 8.11 -25.60 25.18
C LYS A 188 7.71 -25.14 26.58
N ILE A 189 8.62 -25.25 27.55
CA ILE A 189 8.33 -24.99 28.98
C ILE A 189 8.77 -23.58 29.36
N GLU A 190 7.88 -22.80 29.98
CA GLU A 190 8.22 -21.46 30.46
C GLU A 190 9.24 -21.48 31.60
N GLN A 191 10.07 -20.44 31.68
CA GLN A 191 11.05 -20.30 32.75
C GLN A 191 10.38 -19.83 34.05
N ASN A 192 10.74 -20.47 35.18
CA ASN A 192 10.16 -20.17 36.48
C ASN A 192 10.55 -18.78 37.01
N ASN A 193 11.77 -18.30 36.71
CA ASN A 193 12.25 -17.00 37.16
C ASN A 193 11.75 -15.89 36.22
N SER A 194 11.18 -14.82 36.80
CA SER A 194 10.71 -13.64 36.06
C SER A 194 11.80 -13.01 35.20
N VAL A 195 13.06 -13.00 35.66
CA VAL A 195 14.19 -12.45 34.91
C VAL A 195 14.49 -13.29 33.67
N HIS A 196 14.61 -14.61 33.82
CA HIS A 196 14.80 -15.51 32.67
C HIS A 196 13.61 -15.45 31.71
N ARG A 197 12.39 -15.33 32.22
CA ARG A 197 11.19 -15.18 31.39
C ARG A 197 11.23 -13.89 30.54
N LEU A 198 11.70 -12.78 31.10
CA LEU A 198 11.88 -11.54 30.36
C LEU A 198 13.00 -11.66 29.31
N LEU A 199 14.17 -12.17 29.69
CA LEU A 199 15.32 -12.29 28.79
C LEU A 199 15.10 -13.29 27.65
N THR A 200 14.21 -14.28 27.83
CA THR A 200 13.82 -15.27 26.80
C THR A 200 12.56 -14.86 26.02
N SER A 201 11.97 -13.69 26.29
CA SER A 201 10.69 -13.27 25.68
C SER A 201 10.77 -13.04 24.16
N PHE A 202 11.94 -12.65 23.64
CA PHE A 202 12.20 -12.45 22.21
C PHE A 202 12.93 -13.65 21.57
N SER A 203 13.00 -14.79 22.24
CA SER A 203 13.65 -16.00 21.69
C SER A 203 12.81 -16.57 20.55
N ILE A 204 13.40 -16.66 19.36
CA ILE A 204 12.73 -17.13 18.15
C ILE A 204 12.24 -18.56 18.32
N TYR A 205 13.09 -19.45 18.85
CA TYR A 205 12.75 -20.86 19.04
C TYR A 205 11.58 -21.04 20.00
N ARG A 206 11.59 -20.35 21.15
CA ARG A 206 10.51 -20.43 22.14
C ARG A 206 9.21 -19.86 21.62
N ASN A 207 9.26 -18.72 20.94
CA ASN A 207 8.08 -18.11 20.33
C ASN A 207 7.52 -18.97 19.19
N TYR A 208 8.37 -19.65 18.43
CA TYR A 208 7.94 -20.63 17.42
C TYR A 208 7.18 -21.80 18.03
N TYR A 209 7.71 -22.44 19.08
CA TYR A 209 7.01 -23.54 19.76
C TYR A 209 5.73 -23.07 20.45
N ARG A 210 5.69 -21.82 20.96
CA ARG A 210 4.48 -21.22 21.50
C ARG A 210 3.44 -20.97 20.41
N LEU A 211 3.85 -20.47 19.24
CA LEU A 211 2.97 -20.24 18.09
C LEU A 211 2.36 -21.56 17.57
N MET A 212 3.15 -22.62 17.51
CA MET A 212 2.72 -23.95 17.06
C MET A 212 2.07 -24.79 18.17
N SER A 213 1.94 -24.24 19.39
CA SER A 213 1.39 -25.00 20.51
C SER A 213 -0.10 -25.32 20.29
N PRO A 214 -0.55 -26.56 20.56
CA PRO A 214 -1.94 -26.91 20.41
C PRO A 214 -2.80 -26.18 21.45
N VAL A 215 -4.03 -25.87 21.07
CA VAL A 215 -5.01 -25.25 21.97
C VAL A 215 -5.31 -26.18 23.15
N THR A 216 -4.91 -25.76 24.35
CA THR A 216 -5.04 -26.56 25.59
C THR A 216 -6.38 -26.37 26.30
N ASN A 217 -6.99 -25.18 26.23
CA ASN A 217 -8.24 -24.88 26.95
C ASN A 217 -9.45 -25.61 26.36
N SER A 218 -10.25 -26.25 27.20
CA SER A 218 -11.45 -27.01 26.83
C SER A 218 -12.49 -26.19 26.05
N THR A 219 -12.71 -24.93 26.45
CA THR A 219 -13.59 -23.98 25.75
C THR A 219 -13.09 -23.68 24.34
N ASN A 220 -11.79 -23.41 24.20
CA ASN A 220 -11.18 -23.13 22.89
C ASN A 220 -11.16 -24.39 22.00
N LYS A 221 -11.07 -25.60 22.59
CA LYS A 221 -11.18 -26.88 21.87
C LYS A 221 -12.57 -27.07 21.26
N ARG A 222 -13.64 -26.67 21.95
CA ARG A 222 -15.02 -26.70 21.43
C ARG A 222 -15.26 -25.70 20.30
N LEU A 223 -14.57 -24.55 20.34
CA LEU A 223 -14.70 -23.47 19.36
C LEU A 223 -13.65 -23.52 18.23
N ARG A 224 -12.97 -24.66 18.04
CA ARG A 224 -11.87 -24.79 17.07
C ARG A 224 -12.31 -24.53 15.63
N PHE A 225 -13.56 -24.80 15.28
CA PHE A 225 -14.12 -24.52 13.95
C PHE A 225 -14.08 -23.01 13.59
N LEU A 226 -14.21 -22.12 14.59
CA LEU A 226 -14.08 -20.67 14.37
C LEU A 226 -12.69 -20.26 13.91
N CYS A 227 -11.66 -21.02 14.29
CA CYS A 227 -10.30 -20.78 13.79
C CYS A 227 -10.20 -21.12 12.29
N GLY A 228 -10.92 -22.16 11.83
CA GLY A 228 -11.01 -22.50 10.41
C GLY A 228 -11.70 -21.41 9.60
N TYR A 229 -12.84 -20.90 10.08
CA TYR A 229 -13.52 -19.77 9.43
C TYR A 229 -12.65 -18.52 9.37
N ARG A 230 -11.94 -18.18 10.46
CA ARG A 230 -11.00 -17.05 10.46
C ARG A 230 -9.90 -17.21 9.42
N ALA A 231 -9.30 -18.40 9.32
CA ALA A 231 -8.29 -18.67 8.31
C ALA A 231 -8.84 -18.51 6.89
N LEU A 232 -10.05 -19.04 6.64
CA LEU A 232 -10.72 -18.88 5.35
C LEU A 232 -10.98 -17.40 5.01
N PHE A 233 -11.51 -16.61 5.95
CA PHE A 233 -11.77 -15.20 5.73
C PHE A 233 -10.49 -14.39 5.48
N VAL A 234 -9.40 -14.69 6.19
CA VAL A 234 -8.09 -14.06 5.92
C VAL A 234 -7.61 -14.38 4.50
N ILE A 235 -7.75 -15.63 4.03
CA ILE A 235 -7.36 -16.03 2.67
C ILE A 235 -8.22 -15.32 1.62
N LEU A 236 -9.54 -15.31 1.82
CA LEU A 236 -10.46 -14.63 0.90
C LEU A 236 -10.17 -13.12 0.83
N ASN A 237 -9.86 -12.52 1.97
CA ASN A 237 -9.51 -11.12 2.02
C ASN A 237 -8.18 -10.83 1.30
N LEU A 238 -7.15 -11.63 1.55
CA LEU A 238 -5.87 -11.52 0.85
C LEU A 238 -6.06 -11.64 -0.67
N PHE A 239 -6.86 -12.61 -1.12
CA PHE A 239 -7.20 -12.76 -2.53
C PHE A 239 -7.90 -11.52 -3.09
N GLY A 240 -8.87 -10.96 -2.37
CA GLY A 240 -9.54 -9.72 -2.76
C GLY A 240 -8.56 -8.55 -2.91
N HIS A 241 -7.63 -8.38 -1.97
CA HIS A 241 -6.59 -7.34 -2.06
C HIS A 241 -5.64 -7.53 -3.24
N CYS A 242 -5.23 -8.77 -3.53
CA CYS A 242 -4.41 -9.06 -4.70
C CYS A 242 -5.13 -8.66 -5.99
N VAL A 243 -6.42 -9.00 -6.14
CA VAL A 243 -7.22 -8.62 -7.31
C VAL A 243 -7.35 -7.09 -7.43
N MET A 244 -7.63 -6.41 -6.32
CA MET A 244 -7.70 -4.94 -6.28
C MET A 244 -6.38 -4.30 -6.72
N PHE A 245 -5.25 -4.85 -6.29
CA PHE A 245 -3.93 -4.37 -6.68
C PHE A 245 -3.69 -4.50 -8.19
N TYR A 246 -4.06 -5.64 -8.79
CA TYR A 246 -3.94 -5.83 -10.24
C TYR A 246 -4.77 -4.83 -11.04
N THR A 247 -5.90 -4.36 -10.51
CA THR A 247 -6.72 -3.33 -11.16
C THR A 247 -6.27 -1.89 -10.90
N ALA A 248 -5.39 -1.68 -9.91
CA ALA A 248 -4.90 -0.36 -9.52
C ALA A 248 -3.57 0.01 -10.20
N VAL A 249 -2.85 -0.95 -10.76
CA VAL A 249 -1.61 -0.71 -11.52
C VAL A 249 -1.90 -0.30 -12.96
N HIS A 250 -0.90 0.28 -13.64
CA HIS A 250 -0.99 0.59 -15.06
C HIS A 250 -0.99 -0.71 -15.88
N ILE A 251 -2.06 -0.97 -16.65
CA ILE A 251 -2.30 -2.24 -17.36
C ILE A 251 -2.32 -2.00 -18.86
N GLU A 252 -1.55 -2.77 -19.64
CA GLU A 252 -1.52 -2.63 -21.10
C GLU A 252 -2.90 -2.83 -21.76
N ASN A 253 -3.65 -3.85 -21.32
CA ASN A 253 -4.99 -4.17 -21.83
C ASN A 253 -6.07 -3.88 -20.78
N THR A 254 -6.53 -2.63 -20.72
CA THR A 254 -7.61 -2.21 -19.82
C THR A 254 -8.95 -2.84 -20.19
N GLN A 255 -9.21 -3.06 -21.47
CA GLN A 255 -10.47 -3.65 -21.97
C GLN A 255 -10.71 -5.07 -21.43
N PHE A 256 -9.65 -5.84 -21.18
CA PHE A 256 -9.77 -7.15 -20.53
C PHE A 256 -10.46 -7.04 -19.16
N PHE A 257 -10.05 -6.07 -18.34
CA PHE A 257 -10.64 -5.86 -17.01
C PHE A 257 -12.02 -5.23 -17.08
N GLU A 258 -12.25 -4.29 -18.00
CA GLU A 258 -13.57 -3.69 -18.23
C GLU A 258 -14.62 -4.76 -18.57
N ASN A 259 -14.30 -5.65 -19.52
CA ASN A 259 -15.15 -6.79 -19.87
C ASN A 259 -15.32 -7.79 -18.71
N TYR A 260 -14.31 -7.91 -17.84
CA TYR A 260 -14.36 -8.79 -16.69
C TYR A 260 -15.28 -8.22 -15.59
N PHE A 261 -15.31 -6.90 -15.40
CA PHE A 261 -16.20 -6.23 -14.43
C PHE A 261 -17.69 -6.40 -14.77
N HIS A 262 -18.03 -6.57 -16.05
CA HIS A 262 -19.41 -6.88 -16.48
C HIS A 262 -19.88 -8.29 -16.08
N ARG A 263 -18.99 -9.18 -15.62
CA ARG A 263 -19.38 -10.53 -15.20
C ARG A 263 -20.02 -10.51 -13.82
N PRO A 264 -21.12 -11.25 -13.58
CA PRO A 264 -21.83 -11.24 -12.30
C PRO A 264 -20.97 -11.76 -11.13
N VAL A 265 -19.98 -12.60 -11.42
CA VAL A 265 -19.01 -13.07 -10.41
C VAL A 265 -18.22 -11.88 -9.84
N MET A 266 -17.87 -10.88 -10.65
CA MET A 266 -17.14 -9.71 -10.18
C MET A 266 -17.97 -8.79 -9.30
N THR A 267 -19.27 -8.71 -9.55
CA THR A 267 -20.20 -7.98 -8.66
C THR A 267 -20.18 -8.55 -7.23
N ILE A 268 -20.00 -9.88 -7.07
CA ILE A 268 -19.87 -10.50 -5.74
C ILE A 268 -18.56 -10.07 -5.07
N PHE A 269 -17.44 -10.07 -5.81
CA PHE A 269 -16.14 -9.65 -5.29
C PHE A 269 -16.08 -8.15 -4.95
N GLN A 270 -16.76 -7.30 -5.72
CA GLN A 270 -16.91 -5.87 -5.40
C GLN A 270 -17.68 -5.63 -4.09
N ASN A 271 -18.55 -6.56 -3.70
CA ASN A 271 -19.18 -6.60 -2.37
C ASN A 271 -18.30 -7.26 -1.29
N GLY A 272 -16.98 -7.35 -1.53
CA GLY A 272 -15.98 -7.88 -0.60
C GLY A 272 -16.06 -7.37 0.84
N PRO A 273 -16.45 -6.11 1.15
CA PRO A 273 -16.54 -5.64 2.54
C PRO A 273 -17.46 -6.48 3.44
N VAL A 274 -18.39 -7.24 2.87
CA VAL A 274 -19.23 -8.18 3.63
C VAL A 274 -18.39 -9.22 4.36
N ILE A 275 -17.28 -9.68 3.78
CA ILE A 275 -16.34 -10.62 4.42
C ILE A 275 -15.77 -10.01 5.71
N THR A 276 -15.36 -8.74 5.64
CA THR A 276 -14.85 -7.97 6.77
C THR A 276 -15.90 -7.82 7.88
N GLN A 277 -17.14 -7.51 7.51
CA GLN A 277 -18.24 -7.39 8.48
C GLN A 277 -18.50 -8.71 9.23
N VAL A 278 -18.47 -9.84 8.51
CA VAL A 278 -18.61 -11.17 9.13
C VAL A 278 -17.42 -11.45 10.07
N PHE A 279 -16.21 -11.05 9.68
CA PHE A 279 -15.05 -11.18 10.55
C PHE A 279 -15.20 -10.40 11.86
N PHE A 280 -15.67 -9.14 11.82
CA PHE A 280 -15.96 -8.37 13.05
C PHE A 280 -17.01 -9.02 13.93
N LEU A 281 -18.08 -9.55 13.31
CA LEU A 281 -19.11 -10.28 14.05
C LEU A 281 -18.50 -11.48 14.82
N LEU A 282 -17.62 -12.24 14.16
CA LEU A 282 -16.91 -13.36 14.80
C LEU A 282 -15.95 -12.92 15.90
N CYS A 283 -15.26 -11.80 15.71
CA CYS A 283 -14.41 -11.20 16.73
C CYS A 283 -15.21 -10.76 17.96
N GLY A 284 -16.35 -10.10 17.78
CA GLY A 284 -17.27 -9.71 18.84
C GLY A 284 -17.84 -10.92 19.59
N PHE A 285 -18.24 -11.98 18.86
CA PHE A 285 -18.72 -13.22 19.47
C PHE A 285 -17.66 -13.87 20.38
N VAL A 286 -16.42 -14.00 19.90
CA VAL A 286 -15.34 -14.61 20.69
C VAL A 286 -14.95 -13.73 21.88
N LEU A 287 -14.99 -12.41 21.74
CA LEU A 287 -14.76 -11.49 22.86
C LEU A 287 -15.80 -11.72 23.97
N LYS A 288 -17.10 -11.76 23.63
CA LYS A 288 -18.18 -12.06 24.58
C LYS A 288 -17.99 -13.41 25.28
N MET A 289 -17.60 -14.44 24.54
CA MET A 289 -17.33 -15.77 25.10
C MET A 289 -16.19 -15.71 26.13
N LYS A 290 -15.14 -14.93 25.88
CA LYS A 290 -14.03 -14.76 26.83
C LYS A 290 -14.48 -14.05 28.11
N PHE A 291 -15.31 -13.01 28.00
CA PHE A 291 -15.90 -12.35 29.16
C PHE A 291 -16.73 -13.32 30.02
N ASN A 292 -17.52 -14.19 29.38
CA ASN A 292 -18.32 -15.20 30.08
C ASN A 292 -17.44 -16.28 30.72
N GLU A 293 -16.41 -16.77 30.02
CA GLU A 293 -15.49 -17.80 30.50
C GLU A 293 -14.70 -17.33 31.73
N PHE A 294 -14.12 -16.11 31.66
CA PHE A 294 -13.33 -15.55 32.75
C PHE A 294 -14.18 -14.95 33.89
N ARG A 295 -15.52 -14.92 33.73
CA ARG A 295 -16.49 -14.33 34.68
C ARG A 295 -16.04 -12.97 35.22
N LEU A 296 -15.46 -12.14 34.36
CA LEU A 296 -14.88 -10.85 34.76
C LEU A 296 -15.96 -9.87 35.23
N ILE A 297 -17.18 -10.00 34.69
CA ILE A 297 -18.33 -9.16 34.97
C ILE A 297 -19.50 -10.08 35.33
N THR A 298 -20.11 -9.87 36.49
CA THR A 298 -21.32 -10.56 36.93
C THR A 298 -22.43 -9.54 37.12
N PRO A 299 -23.73 -9.94 37.14
CA PRO A 299 -24.84 -9.00 37.32
C PRO A 299 -24.78 -8.15 38.60
N GLN A 300 -23.93 -8.56 39.56
CA GLN A 300 -23.74 -7.94 40.87
C GLN A 300 -22.51 -7.01 40.91
N THR A 301 -21.75 -6.85 39.81
CA THR A 301 -20.55 -6.00 39.82
C THR A 301 -20.89 -4.51 39.78
N ASN A 302 -20.21 -3.73 40.61
CA ASN A 302 -20.29 -2.27 40.62
C ASN A 302 -19.78 -1.66 39.29
N TYR A 303 -20.43 -0.59 38.81
CA TYR A 303 -20.10 0.10 37.55
C TYR A 303 -18.62 0.51 37.46
N LYS A 304 -18.02 1.01 38.56
CA LYS A 304 -16.59 1.38 38.60
C LYS A 304 -15.66 0.20 38.30
N LYS A 305 -16.00 -1.00 38.79
CA LYS A 305 -15.22 -2.22 38.54
C LYS A 305 -15.41 -2.70 37.10
N CYS A 306 -16.64 -2.60 36.57
CA CYS A 306 -16.94 -2.89 35.17
C CYS A 306 -16.11 -1.99 34.23
N PHE A 307 -16.11 -0.68 34.47
CA PHE A 307 -15.32 0.29 33.71
C PHE A 307 -13.81 -0.02 33.79
N GLY A 308 -13.27 -0.28 34.99
CA GLY A 308 -11.84 -0.63 35.14
C GLY A 308 -11.43 -1.89 34.37
N ILE A 309 -12.29 -2.92 34.36
CA ILE A 309 -12.05 -4.15 33.58
C ILE A 309 -12.12 -3.86 32.08
N PHE A 310 -13.15 -3.12 31.64
CA PHE A 310 -13.31 -2.73 30.25
C PHE A 310 -12.07 -1.97 29.74
N THR A 311 -11.66 -0.92 30.46
CA THR A 311 -10.46 -0.13 30.14
C THR A 311 -9.22 -1.02 30.08
N LYS A 312 -9.01 -1.90 31.07
CA LYS A 312 -7.88 -2.83 31.06
C LYS A 312 -7.88 -3.75 29.82
N VAL A 313 -9.03 -4.31 29.44
CA VAL A 313 -9.14 -5.21 28.27
C VAL A 313 -8.85 -4.46 26.98
N ILE A 314 -9.43 -3.26 26.81
CA ILE A 314 -9.20 -2.43 25.63
C ILE A 314 -7.74 -1.99 25.56
N THR A 315 -7.14 -1.52 26.66
CA THR A 315 -5.73 -1.13 26.70
C THR A 315 -4.82 -2.30 26.35
N LEU A 316 -5.05 -3.50 26.90
CA LEU A 316 -4.25 -4.69 26.55
C LEU A 316 -4.43 -5.11 25.08
N ARG A 317 -5.63 -4.97 24.53
CA ARG A 317 -5.89 -5.23 23.10
C ARG A 317 -5.13 -4.22 22.23
N TYR A 318 -5.20 -2.95 22.58
CA TYR A 318 -4.52 -1.87 21.88
C TYR A 318 -2.99 -2.05 21.92
N LEU A 319 -2.42 -2.26 23.11
CA LEU A 319 -0.98 -2.51 23.28
C LEU A 319 -0.47 -3.77 22.59
N ARG A 320 -1.36 -4.74 22.31
CA ARG A 320 -1.01 -5.93 21.53
C ARG A 320 -0.94 -5.66 20.02
N LEU A 321 -1.79 -4.78 19.50
CA LEU A 321 -1.90 -4.50 18.05
C LEU A 321 -0.86 -3.48 17.58
N ILE A 322 -0.66 -2.43 18.38
CA ILE A 322 0.15 -1.28 18.01
C ILE A 322 1.60 -1.61 17.65
N PRO A 323 2.33 -2.51 18.34
CA PRO A 323 3.71 -2.82 17.97
C PRO A 323 3.83 -3.40 16.56
N SER A 324 2.93 -4.30 16.19
CA SER A 324 2.90 -4.91 14.86
C SER A 324 2.54 -3.89 13.78
N LEU A 325 1.54 -3.05 14.05
CA LEU A 325 1.15 -1.97 13.14
C LEU A 325 2.28 -0.95 12.95
N GLY A 326 2.97 -0.58 14.03
CA GLY A 326 4.11 0.32 13.98
C GLY A 326 5.26 -0.24 13.12
N ILE A 327 5.62 -1.51 13.30
CA ILE A 327 6.63 -2.16 12.46
C ILE A 327 6.20 -2.19 10.99
N PHE A 328 4.92 -2.47 10.71
CA PHE A 328 4.38 -2.44 9.36
C PHE A 328 4.48 -1.05 8.73
N ILE A 329 4.09 0.01 9.44
CA ILE A 329 4.23 1.40 8.95
C ILE A 329 5.71 1.72 8.67
N LEU A 330 6.62 1.42 9.59
CA LEU A 330 8.06 1.66 9.41
C LEU A 330 8.61 0.92 8.19
N PHE A 331 8.16 -0.33 7.97
CA PHE A 331 8.54 -1.12 6.81
C PHE A 331 8.05 -0.49 5.49
N ASN A 332 6.78 -0.12 5.38
CA ASN A 332 6.23 0.49 4.17
C ASN A 332 6.88 1.83 3.84
N VAL A 333 7.21 2.62 4.86
CA VAL A 333 7.77 3.96 4.67
C VAL A 333 9.25 3.94 4.31
N SER A 334 10.01 2.98 4.85
CA SER A 334 11.48 3.03 4.82
C SER A 334 12.12 1.88 4.09
N VAL A 335 11.51 0.68 4.05
CA VAL A 335 12.11 -0.50 3.41
C VAL A 335 11.48 -0.75 2.04
N LEU A 336 10.15 -0.76 1.96
CA LEU A 336 9.40 -1.09 0.75
C LEU A 336 9.81 -0.27 -0.50
N PRO A 337 10.01 1.07 -0.43
CA PRO A 337 10.36 1.88 -1.60
C PRO A 337 11.75 1.54 -2.19
N TYR A 338 12.58 0.79 -1.48
CA TYR A 338 13.92 0.37 -1.91
C TYR A 338 13.99 -1.10 -2.36
N LEU A 339 12.92 -1.88 -2.20
CA LEU A 339 12.88 -3.28 -2.64
C LEU A 339 12.67 -3.44 -4.16
N GLY A 340 12.26 -2.36 -4.84
CA GLY A 340 12.04 -2.32 -6.27
C GLY A 340 12.43 -0.97 -6.85
N ASP A 341 12.48 -0.92 -8.17
CA ASP A 341 12.76 0.29 -8.94
C ASP A 341 11.83 0.39 -10.15
N GLY A 342 11.82 1.57 -10.78
CA GLY A 342 11.07 1.85 -11.98
C GLY A 342 9.68 2.46 -11.73
N PRO A 343 9.02 2.90 -12.83
CA PRO A 343 7.86 3.78 -12.74
C PRO A 343 6.62 3.10 -12.14
N PHE A 344 6.47 1.79 -12.38
CA PHE A 344 5.38 1.00 -11.80
C PHE A 344 5.52 0.84 -10.29
N TRP A 345 6.74 0.55 -9.80
CA TRP A 345 7.00 0.41 -8.37
C TRP A 345 6.74 1.71 -7.64
N ARG A 346 7.27 2.83 -8.16
CA ARG A 346 7.10 4.15 -7.56
C ARG A 346 5.64 4.62 -7.55
N HIS A 347 4.86 4.29 -8.58
CA HIS A 347 3.43 4.60 -8.60
C HIS A 347 2.66 4.00 -7.40
N ILE A 348 3.10 2.85 -6.93
CA ILE A 348 2.47 2.13 -5.83
C ILE A 348 3.04 2.60 -4.49
N THR A 349 4.37 2.65 -4.38
CA THR A 349 5.03 2.85 -3.07
C THR A 349 5.16 4.30 -2.65
N GLU A 350 5.27 5.27 -3.58
CA GLU A 350 5.45 6.68 -3.19
C GLU A 350 4.21 7.28 -2.50
N PRO A 351 2.97 7.05 -2.97
CA PRO A 351 1.79 7.47 -2.22
C PRO A 351 1.81 6.89 -0.80
N GLU A 352 2.00 5.58 -0.66
CA GLU A 352 2.06 4.92 0.65
C GLU A 352 3.14 5.54 1.55
N ARG A 353 4.32 5.82 1.00
CA ARG A 353 5.43 6.44 1.72
C ARG A 353 5.07 7.83 2.24
N VAL A 354 4.54 8.72 1.39
CA VAL A 354 4.24 10.10 1.76
C VAL A 354 3.12 10.15 2.80
N PHE A 355 1.99 9.50 2.55
CA PHE A 355 0.86 9.58 3.48
C PHE A 355 1.13 8.83 4.78
N CYS A 356 1.88 7.73 4.76
CA CYS A 356 2.29 7.12 6.02
C CYS A 356 3.26 8.01 6.81
N ARG A 357 4.12 8.82 6.19
CA ARG A 357 5.00 9.77 6.92
C ARG A 357 4.23 10.91 7.56
N GLU A 358 3.18 11.39 6.93
CA GLU A 358 2.41 12.51 7.46
C GLU A 358 1.34 12.04 8.45
N ASN A 359 0.70 10.92 8.13
CA ASN A 359 -0.47 10.41 8.82
C ASN A 359 -0.21 9.11 9.61
N TRP A 360 1.05 8.76 9.92
CA TRP A 360 1.36 7.59 10.77
C TRP A 360 0.62 7.64 12.11
N TRP A 361 0.50 8.84 12.70
CA TRP A 361 -0.12 9.02 14.01
C TRP A 361 -1.64 8.75 13.95
N HIS A 362 -2.30 9.04 12.83
CA HIS A 362 -3.71 8.68 12.65
C HIS A 362 -3.93 7.17 12.65
N ASN A 363 -3.02 6.41 12.05
CA ASN A 363 -3.04 4.94 12.08
C ASN A 363 -2.83 4.41 13.50
N ILE A 364 -1.86 4.96 14.23
CA ILE A 364 -1.58 4.58 15.62
C ILE A 364 -2.76 4.90 16.54
N LEU A 365 -3.39 6.07 16.40
CA LEU A 365 -4.58 6.44 17.18
C LEU A 365 -5.86 5.77 16.70
N MET A 366 -5.81 5.01 15.60
CA MET A 366 -6.95 4.34 14.93
C MET A 366 -8.08 5.30 14.52
N ILE A 367 -7.77 6.58 14.29
CA ILE A 367 -8.75 7.62 13.91
C ILE A 367 -8.94 7.73 12.39
N ASN A 368 -8.14 7.01 11.60
CA ASN A 368 -8.32 6.93 10.14
C ASN A 368 -9.72 6.49 9.72
N ASN A 369 -10.44 5.76 10.59
CA ASN A 369 -11.83 5.37 10.32
C ASN A 369 -12.81 6.55 10.31
N TYR A 370 -12.41 7.73 10.80
CA TYR A 370 -13.25 8.92 10.88
C TYR A 370 -12.87 10.00 9.85
N PHE A 371 -11.60 10.07 9.45
CA PHE A 371 -11.08 11.04 8.49
C PHE A 371 -10.94 10.40 7.11
N MET A 372 -12.08 10.10 6.49
CA MET A 372 -12.13 9.38 5.21
C MET A 372 -11.68 10.23 4.00
N HIS A 373 -11.52 11.55 4.18
CA HIS A 373 -11.22 12.49 3.09
C HIS A 373 -9.72 12.75 2.84
N GLU A 374 -8.82 12.31 3.73
CA GLU A 374 -7.38 12.63 3.63
C GLU A 374 -6.46 11.40 3.54
N THR A 375 -7.03 10.18 3.51
CA THR A 375 -6.23 8.96 3.33
C THR A 375 -6.29 8.45 1.91
N VAL A 376 -5.11 8.41 1.33
CA VAL A 376 -4.84 8.14 -0.07
C VAL A 376 -4.97 6.67 -0.47
N SER A 377 -5.44 6.51 -1.70
CA SER A 377 -5.58 5.28 -2.48
C SER A 377 -6.79 4.45 -2.09
N TYR A 378 -7.71 4.29 -3.05
CA TYR A 378 -8.75 3.25 -3.03
C TYR A 378 -8.19 1.86 -2.67
N SER A 379 -6.89 1.63 -2.89
CA SER A 379 -6.11 0.46 -2.51
C SER A 379 -5.93 0.26 -0.98
N TYR A 380 -5.91 1.33 -0.17
CA TYR A 380 -5.65 1.26 1.28
C TYR A 380 -6.90 1.38 2.16
N ASN A 381 -8.01 1.90 1.61
CA ASN A 381 -9.31 1.94 2.29
C ASN A 381 -9.78 0.56 2.77
N PHE A 382 -9.31 -0.50 2.09
CA PHE A 382 -9.67 -1.87 2.41
C PHE A 382 -8.74 -2.52 3.44
N ILE A 383 -7.47 -2.11 3.54
CA ILE A 383 -6.47 -2.76 4.43
C ILE A 383 -6.61 -2.25 5.86
N SER A 384 -6.80 -0.95 6.06
CA SER A 384 -6.91 -0.35 7.40
C SER A 384 -8.23 -0.65 8.08
N SER A 385 -9.29 -0.85 7.31
CA SER A 385 -10.61 -1.16 7.85
C SER A 385 -10.67 -2.59 8.38
N ILE A 386 -9.83 -3.53 7.93
CA ILE A 386 -9.93 -4.97 8.25
C ILE A 386 -9.25 -5.38 9.56
N ASP A 387 -8.34 -4.57 10.08
CA ASP A 387 -7.61 -4.87 11.32
C ASP A 387 -8.32 -4.39 12.62
N ILE A 388 -9.64 -4.21 12.58
CA ILE A 388 -10.48 -3.86 13.75
C ILE A 388 -11.27 -5.05 14.33
#